data_AF-A0A5N9BPH4-F1
#
_entry.id   AF-A0A5N9BPH4-F1
#
_cell.length_a   1.000
_cell.length_b   1.000
_cell.length_c   1.000
_cell.angle_alpha   90.00
_cell.angle_beta   90.00
_cell.angle_gamma   90.00
#
_symmetry.space_group_name_H-M   'P 1'
#
loop_
_entity.id
_entity.type
_entity.pdbx_description
1 polymer ?
#
loop_
_entity_poly.entity_id
_entity_poly.type
_entity_poly.pdbx_seq_one_letter_code
_entity_poly.pdbx_strand_id
1 'polypeptide(L)'
;TRILLIGGLTGYQADVDMALHALELFAGGGDSLSLRIALSAVPCANPDGLRLNSAPGNGTGGNPSGFYPPEGKFFYDPEDPEKRYLWRWICFQAPDLVLELQSGDSLKWEANQAAQSLAPGLAAKTISGEQGLLAALGTGHPDGLGTIPGLRMTATDEQLPRELGRLFSMLRQLDVLDRSDARKALDSRRNRPKIEIANVLATAYGHTFEPVVYTQGVPISGRLRLTQLEPGGDDPLPGITSLLERFATGGVPEDLAPSALASVVWADELADAAGEPRYNELAVQAAERFESRGQGSAPKPCDPDFRTEDMFMSGAVLGRAFKLTGNTKYVDLLASFIVDGKIQQNHGLFWHCRSAAYYWGRGNGFAAMGLAETLTYLPQDHAQRPMITSMYERLMASLRRLQHPSGTLNQVLDIPGSYLEFTATCMMGYAMARGLRLGFLSPDFRESVDLAWQAVAERVDDVGNVVDGCASTGVQNNVREYLDRPAIFGFDDRSGGMALWFAVEMERLDRGI
;
A
#
# COMPACT_ATOMS: atom_id res chain seq x y z
N THR A 1 -12.79 -21.00 -8.90
CA THR A 1 -11.48 -21.29 -8.29
C THR A 1 -10.41 -20.41 -8.89
N ARG A 2 -9.54 -19.81 -8.07
CA ARG A 2 -8.34 -19.07 -8.48
C ARG A 2 -7.13 -20.01 -8.41
N ILE A 3 -6.48 -20.23 -9.54
CA ILE A 3 -5.29 -21.08 -9.61
C ILE A 3 -4.11 -20.21 -10.02
N LEU A 4 -2.99 -20.42 -9.35
CA LEU A 4 -1.70 -19.89 -9.77
C LEU A 4 -0.86 -21.02 -10.35
N LEU A 5 -0.46 -20.90 -11.60
CA LEU A 5 0.55 -21.77 -12.22
C LEU A 5 1.94 -21.15 -12.08
N ILE A 6 2.91 -21.92 -11.62
CA ILE A 6 4.30 -21.51 -11.50
C ILE A 6 5.17 -22.47 -12.30
N GLY A 7 6.01 -21.90 -13.18
CA GLY A 7 7.04 -22.61 -13.93
C GLY A 7 8.40 -21.94 -13.79
N GLY A 8 9.44 -22.64 -14.23
CA GLY A 8 10.79 -22.08 -14.31
C GLY A 8 11.37 -21.62 -12.97
N LEU A 9 10.88 -22.14 -11.83
CA LEU A 9 11.41 -21.80 -10.51
C LEU A 9 12.87 -22.25 -10.36
N THR A 10 13.23 -23.35 -11.02
CA THR A 10 14.60 -23.86 -11.14
C THR A 10 15.48 -23.03 -12.07
N GLY A 11 14.91 -22.16 -12.92
CA GLY A 11 15.64 -21.44 -13.97
C GLY A 11 15.99 -22.27 -15.20
N TYR A 12 15.65 -23.57 -15.27
CA TYR A 12 15.87 -24.39 -16.46
C TYR A 12 14.84 -24.07 -17.56
N GLN A 13 15.30 -24.00 -18.82
CA GLN A 13 14.46 -23.73 -19.99
C GLN A 13 13.29 -24.73 -20.11
N ALA A 14 13.54 -26.02 -19.85
CA ALA A 14 12.52 -27.05 -19.97
C ALA A 14 11.30 -26.82 -19.04
N ASP A 15 11.52 -26.29 -17.83
CA ASP A 15 10.43 -25.97 -16.89
C ASP A 15 9.62 -24.76 -17.38
N VAL A 16 10.28 -23.81 -18.05
CA VAL A 16 9.62 -22.63 -18.64
C VAL A 16 8.80 -23.04 -19.85
N ASP A 17 9.36 -23.86 -20.75
CA ASP A 17 8.68 -24.38 -21.94
C ASP A 17 7.43 -25.19 -21.55
N MET A 18 7.55 -26.08 -20.56
CA MET A 18 6.43 -26.84 -20.03
C MET A 18 5.34 -25.94 -19.46
N ALA A 19 5.70 -24.86 -18.76
CA ALA A 19 4.73 -23.91 -18.23
C ALA A 19 4.04 -23.10 -19.33
N LEU A 20 4.75 -22.69 -20.38
CA LEU A 20 4.16 -22.02 -21.54
C LEU A 20 3.21 -22.96 -22.29
N HIS A 21 3.59 -24.21 -22.53
CA HIS A 21 2.72 -25.22 -23.14
C HIS A 21 1.46 -25.47 -22.28
N ALA A 22 1.59 -25.51 -20.96
CA ALA A 22 0.43 -25.60 -20.06
C ALA A 22 -0.56 -24.44 -20.23
N LEU A 23 -0.05 -23.21 -20.45
CA LEU A 23 -0.90 -22.04 -20.72
C LEU A 23 -1.58 -22.13 -22.08
N GLU A 24 -0.89 -22.63 -23.12
CA GLU A 24 -1.49 -22.89 -24.43
C GLU A 24 -2.61 -23.93 -24.34
N LEU A 25 -2.39 -25.01 -23.59
CA LEU A 25 -3.40 -26.04 -23.34
C LEU A 25 -4.62 -25.48 -22.59
N PHE A 26 -4.40 -24.63 -21.58
CA PHE A 26 -5.49 -23.98 -20.86
C PHE A 26 -6.28 -23.03 -21.77
N ALA A 27 -5.59 -22.21 -22.57
CA ALA A 27 -6.21 -21.31 -23.54
C ALA A 27 -6.98 -22.08 -24.64
N GLY A 28 -6.42 -23.19 -25.13
CA GLY A 28 -7.03 -24.07 -26.12
C GLY A 28 -8.25 -24.84 -25.59
N GLY A 29 -8.35 -25.03 -24.27
CA GLY A 29 -9.53 -25.64 -23.62
C GLY A 29 -10.80 -24.78 -23.65
N GLY A 30 -10.67 -23.49 -24.00
CA GLY A 30 -11.76 -22.55 -24.24
C GLY A 30 -12.70 -22.32 -23.04
N ASP A 31 -13.94 -21.94 -23.34
CA ASP A 31 -14.99 -21.58 -22.36
C ASP A 31 -15.23 -22.66 -21.29
N SER A 32 -14.94 -23.94 -21.61
CA SER A 32 -15.18 -25.06 -20.70
C SER A 32 -14.35 -25.02 -19.41
N LEU A 33 -13.19 -24.35 -19.43
CA LEU A 33 -12.30 -24.16 -18.29
C LEU A 33 -12.44 -22.76 -17.67
N SER A 34 -12.51 -21.72 -18.52
CA SER A 34 -12.52 -20.32 -18.09
C SER A 34 -13.78 -19.93 -17.31
N LEU A 35 -14.91 -20.61 -17.52
CA LEU A 35 -16.15 -20.35 -16.77
C LEU A 35 -16.08 -20.71 -15.27
N ARG A 36 -15.09 -21.52 -14.84
CA ARG A 36 -14.96 -21.97 -13.43
C ARG A 36 -13.59 -21.68 -12.82
N ILE A 37 -12.56 -21.55 -13.64
CA ILE A 37 -11.18 -21.37 -13.21
C ILE A 37 -10.68 -20.02 -13.71
N ALA A 38 -10.24 -19.18 -12.77
CA ALA A 38 -9.41 -18.02 -13.06
C ALA A 38 -7.94 -18.44 -12.89
N LEU A 39 -7.17 -18.45 -13.98
CA LEU A 39 -5.77 -18.84 -13.98
C LEU A 39 -4.88 -17.60 -14.06
N SER A 40 -4.00 -17.45 -13.07
CA SER A 40 -2.83 -16.57 -13.12
C SER A 40 -1.58 -17.43 -13.32
N ALA A 41 -0.53 -16.87 -13.91
CA ALA A 41 0.68 -17.63 -14.19
C ALA A 41 1.96 -16.82 -14.03
N VAL A 42 2.99 -17.48 -13.49
CA VAL A 42 4.38 -17.05 -13.51
C VAL A 42 5.16 -18.14 -14.27
N PRO A 43 5.23 -18.06 -15.61
CA PRO A 43 5.83 -19.12 -16.43
C PRO A 43 7.35 -19.23 -16.24
N CYS A 44 8.01 -18.16 -15.80
CA CYS A 44 9.42 -18.14 -15.45
C CYS A 44 9.62 -17.38 -14.13
N ALA A 45 9.73 -18.14 -13.03
CA ALA A 45 9.95 -17.58 -11.69
C ALA A 45 11.44 -17.25 -11.40
N ASN A 46 12.38 -17.74 -12.21
CA ASN A 46 13.80 -17.38 -12.16
C ASN A 46 14.28 -16.83 -13.53
N PRO A 47 13.84 -15.62 -13.93
CA PRO A 47 14.16 -15.06 -15.24
C PRO A 47 15.65 -14.77 -15.44
N ASP A 48 16.36 -14.34 -14.41
CA ASP A 48 17.81 -14.10 -14.52
C ASP A 48 18.61 -15.40 -14.59
N GLY A 49 18.21 -16.44 -13.84
CA GLY A 49 18.78 -17.78 -13.96
C GLY A 49 18.65 -18.36 -15.36
N LEU A 50 17.47 -18.20 -15.97
CA LEU A 50 17.21 -18.59 -17.36
C LEU A 50 18.10 -17.79 -18.33
N ARG A 51 18.05 -16.46 -18.23
CA ARG A 51 18.75 -15.54 -19.15
C ARG A 51 20.26 -15.68 -19.09
N LEU A 52 20.80 -15.92 -17.90
CA LEU A 52 22.24 -16.05 -17.65
C LEU A 52 22.74 -17.50 -17.75
N ASN A 53 21.84 -18.47 -17.99
CA ASN A 53 22.12 -19.90 -17.97
C ASN A 53 22.87 -20.32 -16.68
N SER A 54 22.38 -19.84 -15.54
CA SER A 54 23.00 -20.03 -14.22
C SER A 54 22.15 -20.87 -13.26
N ALA A 55 21.11 -21.53 -13.78
CA ALA A 55 20.23 -22.44 -13.04
C ALA A 55 21.01 -23.49 -12.22
N PRO A 56 20.63 -23.75 -10.94
CA PRO A 56 19.45 -23.22 -10.25
C PRO A 56 19.62 -21.82 -9.64
N GLY A 57 20.79 -21.20 -9.80
CA GLY A 57 21.02 -19.84 -9.34
C GLY A 57 20.35 -18.78 -10.22
N ASN A 58 20.43 -17.53 -9.78
CA ASN A 58 19.97 -16.34 -10.53
C ASN A 58 21.14 -15.44 -11.00
N GLY A 59 22.39 -15.87 -10.79
CA GLY A 59 23.58 -15.11 -11.20
C GLY A 59 24.06 -14.04 -10.21
N THR A 60 23.30 -13.75 -9.14
CA THR A 60 23.68 -12.81 -8.06
C THR A 60 24.03 -13.50 -6.75
N GLY A 61 24.07 -14.83 -6.74
CA GLY A 61 24.35 -15.65 -5.55
C GLY A 61 23.10 -16.27 -4.91
N GLY A 62 21.91 -15.90 -5.37
CA GLY A 62 20.63 -16.47 -4.92
C GLY A 62 20.23 -17.74 -5.65
N ASN A 63 19.18 -18.40 -5.13
CA ASN A 63 18.53 -19.56 -5.74
C ASN A 63 17.02 -19.50 -5.45
N PRO A 64 16.20 -19.03 -6.42
CA PRO A 64 14.75 -18.90 -6.25
C PRO A 64 14.01 -20.22 -5.94
N SER A 65 14.59 -21.38 -6.30
CA SER A 65 14.04 -22.71 -5.98
C SER A 65 14.41 -23.25 -4.59
N GLY A 66 15.26 -22.53 -3.86
CA GLY A 66 15.78 -22.93 -2.54
C GLY A 66 14.77 -22.73 -1.39
N PHE A 67 15.30 -22.34 -0.22
CA PHE A 67 14.54 -22.25 1.04
C PHE A 67 13.40 -21.22 1.02
N TYR A 68 12.24 -21.62 1.55
CA TYR A 68 11.10 -20.76 1.88
C TYR A 68 10.62 -21.07 3.31
N PRO A 69 9.99 -20.11 4.01
CA PRO A 69 9.78 -18.71 3.60
C PRO A 69 11.10 -17.93 3.54
N PRO A 70 11.22 -16.91 2.66
CA PRO A 70 12.38 -16.02 2.71
C PRO A 70 12.39 -15.21 4.01
N GLU A 71 13.58 -15.03 4.60
CA GLU A 71 13.77 -14.24 5.82
C GLU A 71 14.28 -12.84 5.51
N GLY A 72 13.60 -11.82 6.05
CA GLY A 72 14.01 -10.42 5.96
C GLY A 72 14.09 -9.87 4.53
N LYS A 73 14.65 -8.67 4.41
CA LYS A 73 15.01 -7.94 3.16
C LYS A 73 13.90 -7.74 2.11
N PHE A 74 12.70 -8.29 2.29
CA PHE A 74 11.53 -8.15 1.41
C PHE A 74 11.93 -8.00 -0.06
N PHE A 75 11.47 -6.97 -0.76
CA PHE A 75 11.74 -6.76 -2.18
C PHE A 75 13.16 -6.27 -2.53
N TYR A 76 13.99 -5.90 -1.55
CA TYR A 76 15.29 -5.23 -1.75
C TYR A 76 16.49 -6.16 -1.52
N ASP A 77 16.27 -7.47 -1.48
CA ASP A 77 17.37 -8.42 -1.35
C ASP A 77 18.30 -8.37 -2.58
N PRO A 78 19.62 -8.15 -2.39
CA PRO A 78 20.56 -8.04 -3.51
C PRO A 78 20.91 -9.38 -4.14
N GLU A 79 20.66 -10.50 -3.45
CA GLU A 79 21.06 -11.83 -3.89
C GLU A 79 19.88 -12.63 -4.45
N ASP A 80 18.69 -12.53 -3.85
CA ASP A 80 17.53 -13.38 -4.18
C ASP A 80 16.19 -12.61 -4.16
N PRO A 81 16.03 -11.51 -4.92
CA PRO A 81 14.80 -10.71 -4.93
C PRO A 81 13.60 -11.47 -5.46
N GLU A 82 13.77 -12.35 -6.46
CA GLU A 82 12.69 -13.10 -7.11
C GLU A 82 11.86 -13.89 -6.10
N LYS A 83 12.56 -14.58 -5.19
CA LYS A 83 11.95 -15.35 -4.11
C LYS A 83 11.05 -14.50 -3.22
N ARG A 84 11.47 -13.27 -2.87
CA ARG A 84 10.69 -12.40 -1.99
C ARG A 84 9.48 -11.81 -2.71
N TYR A 85 9.64 -11.40 -3.97
CA TYR A 85 8.51 -10.97 -4.80
C TYR A 85 7.50 -12.10 -4.95
N LEU A 86 7.95 -13.31 -5.30
CA LEU A 86 7.09 -14.46 -5.51
C LEU A 86 6.35 -14.84 -4.23
N TRP A 87 7.06 -14.98 -3.10
CA TRP A 87 6.46 -15.29 -1.81
C TRP A 87 5.38 -14.28 -1.41
N ARG A 88 5.74 -12.99 -1.36
CA ARG A 88 4.84 -11.91 -0.93
C ARG A 88 3.62 -11.81 -1.84
N TRP A 89 3.83 -11.90 -3.16
CA TRP A 89 2.74 -11.84 -4.13
C TRP A 89 1.80 -13.04 -3.98
N ILE A 90 2.30 -14.27 -3.82
CA ILE A 90 1.45 -15.45 -3.64
C ILE A 90 0.59 -15.32 -2.39
N CYS A 91 1.19 -14.94 -1.25
CA CYS A 91 0.47 -14.81 0.01
C CYS A 91 -0.69 -13.80 -0.11
N PHE A 92 -0.46 -12.63 -0.72
CA PHE A 92 -1.47 -11.57 -0.81
C PHE A 92 -2.38 -11.63 -2.05
N GLN A 93 -2.06 -12.43 -3.06
CA GLN A 93 -3.05 -12.84 -4.06
C GLN A 93 -3.96 -13.95 -3.56
N ALA A 94 -3.45 -14.76 -2.63
CA ALA A 94 -4.13 -15.88 -2.00
C ALA A 94 -4.92 -16.74 -3.00
N PRO A 95 -4.25 -17.39 -3.96
CA PRO A 95 -4.91 -18.33 -4.86
C PRO A 95 -5.55 -19.47 -4.03
N ASP A 96 -6.57 -20.11 -4.60
CA ASP A 96 -7.18 -21.31 -4.01
C ASP A 96 -6.27 -22.54 -4.19
N LEU A 97 -5.39 -22.51 -5.19
CA LEU A 97 -4.40 -23.55 -5.47
C LEU A 97 -3.17 -22.97 -6.17
N VAL A 98 -1.97 -23.39 -5.74
CA VAL A 98 -0.72 -23.21 -6.50
C VAL A 98 -0.36 -24.53 -7.20
N LEU A 99 -0.13 -24.46 -8.51
CA LEU A 99 0.36 -25.56 -9.33
C LEU A 99 1.79 -25.25 -9.80
N GLU A 100 2.78 -25.94 -9.26
CA GLU A 100 4.16 -25.88 -9.73
C GLU A 100 4.40 -26.95 -10.80
N LEU A 101 4.95 -26.55 -11.94
CA LEU A 101 5.32 -27.44 -13.04
C LEU A 101 6.84 -27.59 -13.12
N GLN A 102 7.29 -28.84 -13.26
CA GLN A 102 8.69 -29.20 -13.45
C GLN A 102 8.80 -30.25 -14.57
N SER A 103 9.77 -30.06 -15.46
CA SER A 103 10.12 -31.06 -16.46
C SER A 103 10.88 -32.21 -15.80
N GLY A 104 10.59 -33.44 -16.19
CA GLY A 104 11.36 -34.61 -15.74
C GLY A 104 11.01 -35.88 -16.49
N ASP A 105 11.78 -36.94 -16.24
CA ASP A 105 11.71 -38.19 -17.03
C ASP A 105 10.51 -39.08 -16.69
N SER A 106 9.79 -38.77 -15.61
CA SER A 106 8.66 -39.59 -15.17
C SER A 106 7.60 -38.74 -14.46
N LEU A 107 6.35 -39.19 -14.56
CA LEU A 107 5.23 -38.55 -13.89
C LEU A 107 5.34 -38.70 -12.37
N LYS A 108 5.32 -37.57 -11.68
CA LYS A 108 5.23 -37.49 -10.22
C LYS A 108 4.27 -36.36 -9.86
N TRP A 109 3.26 -36.70 -9.06
CA TRP A 109 2.43 -35.71 -8.38
C TRP A 109 2.85 -35.62 -6.92
N GLU A 110 2.98 -34.40 -6.42
CA GLU A 110 3.19 -34.12 -5.01
C GLU A 110 2.20 -33.08 -4.50
N ALA A 111 1.77 -33.23 -3.25
CA ALA A 111 0.85 -32.33 -2.58
C ALA A 111 1.44 -31.84 -1.26
N ASN A 112 1.29 -30.54 -0.98
CA ASN A 112 1.61 -30.01 0.33
C ASN A 112 0.55 -30.43 1.38
N GLN A 113 0.74 -30.03 2.64
CA GLN A 113 -0.18 -30.39 3.72
C GLN A 113 -1.59 -29.80 3.54
N ALA A 114 -1.71 -28.62 2.93
CA ALA A 114 -3.00 -27.98 2.65
C ALA A 114 -3.75 -28.59 1.44
N ALA A 115 -3.07 -29.35 0.58
CA ALA A 115 -3.66 -29.97 -0.62
C ALA A 115 -4.00 -31.47 -0.46
N GLN A 116 -4.02 -32.00 0.76
CA GLN A 116 -4.23 -33.44 0.99
C GLN A 116 -5.59 -33.96 0.50
N SER A 117 -6.63 -33.11 0.43
CA SER A 117 -7.93 -33.49 -0.15
C SER A 117 -7.84 -33.83 -1.64
N LEU A 118 -6.86 -33.29 -2.37
CA LEU A 118 -6.64 -33.53 -3.80
C LEU A 118 -5.71 -34.74 -4.05
N ALA A 119 -4.94 -35.16 -3.05
CA ALA A 119 -3.89 -36.16 -3.22
C ALA A 119 -4.40 -37.53 -3.72
N PRO A 120 -5.51 -38.10 -3.19
CA PRO A 120 -5.99 -39.40 -3.65
C PRO A 120 -6.38 -39.42 -5.13
N GLY A 121 -7.03 -38.36 -5.62
CA GLY A 121 -7.49 -38.25 -7.02
C GLY A 121 -6.34 -38.14 -8.03
N LEU A 122 -5.15 -37.73 -7.56
CA LEU A 122 -3.96 -37.59 -8.39
C LEU A 122 -2.90 -38.66 -8.12
N ALA A 123 -3.12 -39.56 -7.15
CA ALA A 123 -2.10 -40.42 -6.56
C ALA A 123 -0.85 -39.62 -6.12
N ALA A 124 -1.07 -38.41 -5.59
CA ALA A 124 0.00 -37.51 -5.19
C ALA A 124 0.66 -37.99 -3.89
N LYS A 125 1.99 -37.91 -3.82
CA LYS A 125 2.74 -38.11 -2.59
C LYS A 125 2.80 -36.81 -1.79
N THR A 126 2.96 -36.90 -0.48
CA THR A 126 3.23 -35.69 0.32
C THR A 126 4.61 -35.12 -0.05
N ILE A 127 4.69 -33.81 -0.25
CA ILE A 127 5.96 -33.11 -0.42
C ILE A 127 6.80 -33.34 0.83
N SER A 128 7.90 -34.08 0.68
CA SER A 128 8.83 -34.39 1.77
C SER A 128 9.95 -33.35 1.82
N GLY A 129 10.06 -32.61 2.94
CA GLY A 129 11.13 -31.62 3.19
C GLY A 129 10.56 -30.23 3.50
N GLU A 130 10.99 -29.64 4.62
CA GLU A 130 10.46 -28.38 5.17
C GLU A 130 10.93 -27.10 4.41
N GLN A 131 11.54 -27.22 3.23
CA GLN A 131 12.44 -26.18 2.71
C GLN A 131 12.13 -25.67 1.29
N GLY A 132 10.93 -25.87 0.75
CA GLY A 132 10.56 -25.38 -0.59
C GLY A 132 9.26 -24.58 -0.61
N LEU A 133 9.04 -23.79 -1.67
CA LEU A 133 7.90 -22.86 -1.80
C LEU A 133 6.55 -23.50 -1.42
N LEU A 134 6.18 -24.61 -2.08
CA LEU A 134 4.90 -25.27 -1.83
C LEU A 134 4.78 -25.86 -0.41
N ALA A 135 5.88 -26.34 0.16
CA ALA A 135 5.88 -26.86 1.52
C ALA A 135 5.61 -25.74 2.53
N ALA A 136 6.30 -24.61 2.38
CA ALA A 136 6.13 -23.42 3.22
C ALA A 136 4.73 -22.80 3.09
N LEU A 137 4.14 -22.80 1.89
CA LEU A 137 2.76 -22.34 1.69
C LEU A 137 1.72 -23.25 2.36
N GLY A 138 2.03 -24.53 2.55
CA GLY A 138 1.09 -25.54 3.03
C GLY A 138 0.97 -25.64 4.55
N THR A 139 1.78 -24.90 5.31
CA THR A 139 1.89 -25.05 6.78
C THR A 139 1.97 -23.69 7.48
N GLY A 140 1.62 -23.64 8.77
CA GLY A 140 1.72 -22.42 9.59
C GLY A 140 0.83 -21.27 9.10
N HIS A 141 1.38 -20.05 9.10
CA HIS A 141 0.70 -18.83 8.68
C HIS A 141 1.60 -18.03 7.72
N PRO A 142 1.68 -18.42 6.42
CA PRO A 142 2.40 -17.67 5.39
C PRO A 142 2.01 -16.19 5.40
N ASP A 143 3.00 -15.31 5.63
CA ASP A 143 2.82 -13.87 5.86
C ASP A 143 1.64 -13.53 6.81
N GLY A 144 1.45 -14.33 7.87
CA GLY A 144 0.41 -14.08 8.89
C GLY A 144 -1.03 -14.23 8.39
N LEU A 145 -1.26 -14.92 7.27
CA LEU A 145 -2.59 -15.17 6.71
C LEU A 145 -3.05 -16.59 7.02
N GLY A 146 -2.69 -17.55 6.17
CA GLY A 146 -3.14 -18.93 6.28
C GLY A 146 -2.55 -19.79 5.17
N THR A 147 -2.76 -21.09 5.26
CA THR A 147 -2.18 -22.03 4.30
C THR A 147 -2.80 -21.88 2.90
N ILE A 148 -2.01 -22.22 1.89
CA ILE A 148 -2.44 -22.28 0.49
C ILE A 148 -2.18 -23.69 -0.04
N PRO A 149 -3.23 -24.39 -0.55
CA PRO A 149 -3.07 -25.67 -1.21
C PRO A 149 -2.07 -25.59 -2.37
N GLY A 150 -1.13 -26.52 -2.42
CA GLY A 150 -0.06 -26.56 -3.40
C GLY A 150 0.13 -27.96 -3.98
N LEU A 151 0.20 -28.05 -5.30
CA LEU A 151 0.52 -29.27 -6.05
C LEU A 151 1.77 -29.04 -6.89
N ARG A 152 2.66 -30.03 -6.92
CA ARG A 152 3.75 -30.10 -7.89
C ARG A 152 3.49 -31.24 -8.86
N MET A 153 3.62 -30.94 -10.15
CA MET A 153 3.63 -31.96 -11.19
C MET A 153 5.01 -31.96 -11.86
N THR A 154 5.72 -33.07 -11.71
CA THR A 154 6.89 -33.39 -12.54
C THR A 154 6.43 -34.33 -13.65
N ALA A 155 6.66 -33.99 -14.91
CA ALA A 155 6.28 -34.85 -16.02
C ALA A 155 7.11 -34.56 -17.28
N THR A 156 7.00 -35.45 -18.26
CA THR A 156 7.45 -35.19 -19.63
C THR A 156 6.44 -34.30 -20.35
N ASP A 157 6.87 -33.60 -21.40
CA ASP A 157 5.98 -32.77 -22.23
C ASP A 157 4.84 -33.59 -22.86
N GLU A 158 5.11 -34.84 -23.26
CA GLU A 158 4.11 -35.76 -23.81
C GLU A 158 2.99 -36.11 -22.81
N GLN A 159 3.31 -36.14 -21.51
CA GLN A 159 2.36 -36.47 -20.44
C GLN A 159 1.53 -35.26 -20.00
N LEU A 160 2.02 -34.04 -20.24
CA LEU A 160 1.43 -32.79 -19.76
C LEU A 160 -0.07 -32.62 -20.15
N PRO A 161 -0.49 -32.80 -21.42
CA PRO A 161 -1.89 -32.59 -21.80
C PRO A 161 -2.86 -33.51 -21.05
N ARG A 162 -2.49 -34.79 -20.92
CA ARG A 162 -3.32 -35.80 -20.25
C ARG A 162 -3.47 -35.49 -18.76
N GLU A 163 -2.37 -35.13 -18.09
CA GLU A 163 -2.36 -34.93 -16.64
C GLU A 163 -2.99 -33.60 -16.23
N LEU A 164 -2.81 -32.52 -16.99
CA LEU A 164 -3.56 -31.28 -16.80
C LEU A 164 -5.06 -31.49 -17.06
N GLY A 165 -5.41 -32.23 -18.11
CA GLY A 165 -6.79 -32.62 -18.38
C GLY A 165 -7.42 -33.37 -17.20
N ARG A 166 -6.67 -34.29 -16.58
CA ARG A 166 -7.08 -35.02 -15.38
C ARG A 166 -7.31 -34.07 -14.20
N LEU A 167 -6.37 -33.18 -13.91
CA LEU A 167 -6.49 -32.19 -12.83
C LEU A 167 -7.72 -31.28 -13.03
N PHE A 168 -7.85 -30.67 -14.19
CA PHE A 168 -8.95 -29.74 -14.44
C PHE A 168 -10.32 -30.44 -14.50
N SER A 169 -10.39 -31.66 -15.02
CA SER A 169 -11.61 -32.46 -14.94
C SER A 169 -12.00 -32.74 -13.49
N MET A 170 -11.04 -33.09 -12.64
CA MET A 170 -11.26 -33.33 -11.22
C MET A 170 -11.76 -32.06 -10.51
N LEU A 171 -11.11 -30.91 -10.73
CA LEU A 171 -11.50 -29.62 -10.15
C LEU A 171 -12.87 -29.13 -10.65
N ARG A 172 -13.35 -29.59 -11.80
CA ARG A 172 -14.68 -29.25 -12.32
C ARG A 172 -15.81 -30.08 -11.72
N GLN A 173 -15.54 -31.36 -11.47
CA GLN A 173 -16.55 -32.35 -11.06
C GLN A 173 -16.77 -32.38 -9.55
N LEU A 174 -15.84 -31.83 -8.78
CA LEU A 174 -15.81 -31.93 -7.35
C LEU A 174 -15.84 -30.54 -6.72
N ASP A 175 -16.73 -30.30 -5.76
CA ASP A 175 -16.63 -29.18 -4.81
C ASP A 175 -15.52 -29.45 -3.77
N VAL A 176 -14.40 -30.04 -4.21
CA VAL A 176 -13.31 -30.53 -3.34
C VAL A 176 -12.29 -29.44 -3.03
N LEU A 177 -12.26 -28.36 -3.82
CA LEU A 177 -11.38 -27.22 -3.59
C LEU A 177 -12.20 -25.99 -3.19
N ASP A 178 -12.22 -25.73 -1.89
CA ASP A 178 -12.73 -24.49 -1.31
C ASP A 178 -11.68 -23.36 -1.43
N ARG A 179 -12.04 -22.13 -1.04
CA ARG A 179 -11.10 -21.02 -0.89
C ARG A 179 -9.97 -21.42 0.06
N SER A 180 -8.73 -21.06 -0.29
CA SER A 180 -7.58 -21.27 0.59
C SER A 180 -7.76 -20.53 1.92
N ASP A 181 -7.08 -20.99 2.98
CA ASP A 181 -7.15 -20.33 4.28
C ASP A 181 -6.58 -18.92 4.21
N ALA A 182 -5.53 -18.69 3.39
CA ALA A 182 -5.05 -17.35 3.09
C ALA A 182 -6.16 -16.45 2.49
N ARG A 183 -6.94 -16.97 1.55
CA ARG A 183 -8.01 -16.20 0.91
C ARG A 183 -9.15 -15.92 1.87
N LYS A 184 -9.50 -16.88 2.72
CA LYS A 184 -10.48 -16.72 3.79
C LYS A 184 -10.02 -15.66 4.80
N ALA A 185 -8.74 -15.67 5.18
CA ALA A 185 -8.17 -14.65 6.06
C ALA A 185 -8.25 -13.25 5.42
N LEU A 186 -7.88 -13.10 4.14
CA LEU A 186 -8.02 -11.83 3.42
C LEU A 186 -9.49 -11.42 3.23
N ASP A 187 -10.40 -12.38 2.99
CA ASP A 187 -11.85 -12.14 2.93
C ASP A 187 -12.37 -11.61 4.28
N SER A 188 -11.92 -12.19 5.39
CA SER A 188 -12.24 -11.70 6.73
C SER A 188 -11.74 -10.27 6.91
N ARG A 189 -10.47 -10.00 6.59
CA ARG A 189 -9.86 -8.68 6.75
C ARG A 189 -10.57 -7.59 5.95
N ARG A 190 -10.88 -7.84 4.67
CA ARG A 190 -11.53 -6.85 3.78
C ARG A 190 -13.00 -6.58 4.11
N ASN A 191 -13.67 -7.52 4.77
CA ASN A 191 -15.07 -7.39 5.16
C ASN A 191 -15.28 -6.74 6.52
N ARG A 192 -14.20 -6.47 7.28
CA ARG A 192 -14.30 -5.72 8.54
C ARG A 192 -14.91 -4.34 8.27
N PRO A 193 -15.85 -3.87 9.13
CA PRO A 193 -16.34 -2.50 9.08
C PRO A 193 -15.19 -1.49 9.14
N LYS A 194 -15.33 -0.38 8.42
CA LYS A 194 -14.33 0.70 8.40
C LYS A 194 -14.01 1.22 9.80
N ILE A 195 -15.05 1.36 10.61
CA ILE A 195 -14.95 1.78 12.00
C ILE A 195 -14.18 0.77 12.86
N GLU A 196 -14.32 -0.53 12.61
CA GLU A 196 -13.55 -1.57 13.31
C GLU A 196 -12.06 -1.44 12.99
N ILE A 197 -11.72 -1.28 11.69
CA ILE A 197 -10.33 -1.08 11.26
C ILE A 197 -9.76 0.22 11.86
N ALA A 198 -10.55 1.30 11.90
CA ALA A 198 -10.14 2.55 12.54
C ALA A 198 -9.85 2.35 14.04
N ASN A 199 -10.67 1.59 14.77
CA ASN A 199 -10.44 1.27 16.19
C ASN A 199 -9.18 0.43 16.43
N VAL A 200 -8.93 -0.57 15.58
CA VAL A 200 -7.69 -1.37 15.63
C VAL A 200 -6.47 -0.48 15.42
N LEU A 201 -6.49 0.39 14.41
CA LEU A 201 -5.42 1.34 14.15
C LEU A 201 -5.25 2.38 15.28
N ALA A 202 -6.35 2.90 15.83
CA ALA A 202 -6.32 3.84 16.96
C ALA A 202 -5.77 3.24 18.25
N THR A 203 -5.91 1.92 18.42
CA THR A 203 -5.30 1.17 19.53
C THR A 203 -3.79 1.03 19.34
N ALA A 204 -3.33 0.84 18.11
CA ALA A 204 -1.90 0.69 17.81
C ALA A 204 -1.12 2.02 17.76
N TYR A 205 -1.70 3.07 17.16
CA TYR A 205 -0.96 4.28 16.77
C TYR A 205 -1.36 5.53 17.55
N GLY A 206 -0.45 6.51 17.65
CA GLY A 206 -0.73 7.82 18.26
C GLY A 206 -0.65 7.82 19.79
N HIS A 207 0.14 6.93 20.38
CA HIS A 207 0.38 6.83 21.83
C HIS A 207 1.75 7.36 22.27
N THR A 208 2.51 7.92 21.33
CA THR A 208 3.75 8.68 21.57
C THR A 208 3.70 9.97 20.76
N PHE A 209 4.34 11.02 21.27
CA PHE A 209 4.60 12.26 20.54
C PHE A 209 6.10 12.51 20.34
N GLU A 210 6.92 11.48 20.58
CA GLU A 210 8.36 11.50 20.35
C GLU A 210 8.73 10.49 19.25
N PRO A 211 9.49 10.92 18.21
CA PRO A 211 9.91 12.29 17.95
C PRO A 211 8.73 13.21 17.55
N VAL A 212 8.87 14.52 17.79
CA VAL A 212 7.87 15.53 17.42
C VAL A 212 7.85 15.76 15.91
N VAL A 213 7.14 14.89 15.17
CA VAL A 213 6.94 14.99 13.72
C VAL A 213 5.52 14.53 13.32
N TYR A 214 5.14 14.81 12.07
CA TYR A 214 3.81 14.47 11.55
C TYR A 214 3.44 12.99 11.71
N THR A 215 4.42 12.07 11.73
CA THR A 215 4.13 10.63 11.89
C THR A 215 3.50 10.30 13.24
N GLN A 216 3.75 11.10 14.27
CA GLN A 216 3.08 11.00 15.57
C GLN A 216 1.82 11.89 15.61
N GLY A 217 1.87 13.07 14.98
CA GLY A 217 0.75 14.00 14.97
C GLY A 217 -0.49 13.51 14.24
N VAL A 218 -0.31 12.90 13.06
CA VAL A 218 -1.39 12.34 12.22
C VAL A 218 -2.23 11.30 12.97
N PRO A 219 -1.66 10.23 13.56
CA PRO A 219 -2.47 9.25 14.28
C PRO A 219 -3.13 9.82 15.54
N ILE A 220 -2.53 10.79 16.25
CA ILE A 220 -3.20 11.50 17.36
C ILE A 220 -4.46 12.22 16.85
N SER A 221 -4.33 12.97 15.75
CA SER A 221 -5.48 13.58 15.05
C SER A 221 -6.50 12.53 14.63
N GLY A 222 -6.05 11.39 14.11
CA GLY A 222 -6.91 10.26 13.74
C GLY A 222 -7.76 9.74 14.90
N ARG A 223 -7.17 9.58 16.09
CA ARG A 223 -7.87 9.16 17.31
C ARG A 223 -8.95 10.16 17.70
N LEU A 224 -8.65 11.46 17.70
CA LEU A 224 -9.61 12.52 18.01
C LEU A 224 -10.79 12.52 17.01
N ARG A 225 -10.49 12.39 15.70
CA ARG A 225 -11.53 12.30 14.66
C ARG A 225 -12.40 11.05 14.80
N LEU A 226 -11.82 9.92 15.21
CA LEU A 226 -12.55 8.69 15.44
C LEU A 226 -13.55 8.85 16.60
N THR A 227 -13.15 9.50 17.70
CA THR A 227 -14.06 9.79 18.82
C THR A 227 -15.25 10.65 18.40
N GLN A 228 -15.08 11.56 17.45
CA GLN A 228 -16.20 12.35 16.89
C GLN A 228 -17.21 11.47 16.13
N LEU A 229 -16.77 10.32 15.57
CA LEU A 229 -17.63 9.35 14.89
C LEU A 229 -18.30 8.36 15.86
N GLU A 230 -17.68 8.10 16.99
CA GLU A 230 -18.16 7.16 18.03
C GLU A 230 -18.09 7.79 19.43
N PRO A 231 -18.95 8.79 19.74
CA PRO A 231 -18.90 9.50 21.03
C PRO A 231 -19.24 8.61 22.25
N GLY A 232 -19.68 7.37 22.04
CA GLY A 232 -19.92 6.38 23.09
C GLY A 232 -18.80 5.34 23.28
N GLY A 233 -17.69 5.45 22.53
CA GLY A 233 -16.52 4.57 22.65
C GLY A 233 -15.58 4.99 23.79
N ASP A 234 -14.41 4.34 23.85
CA ASP A 234 -13.34 4.72 24.78
C ASP A 234 -12.90 6.15 24.49
N ASP A 235 -12.89 7.00 25.52
CA ASP A 235 -12.47 8.40 25.40
C ASP A 235 -10.93 8.51 25.44
N PRO A 236 -10.26 8.82 24.32
CA PRO A 236 -8.81 8.95 24.30
C PRO A 236 -8.33 10.29 24.87
N LEU A 237 -9.24 11.24 25.13
CA LEU A 237 -8.92 12.63 25.44
C LEU A 237 -8.00 12.77 26.67
N PRO A 238 -8.26 12.14 27.84
CA PRO A 238 -7.37 12.28 28.99
C PRO A 238 -5.94 11.80 28.70
N GLY A 239 -5.80 10.71 27.92
CA GLY A 239 -4.51 10.17 27.52
C GLY A 239 -3.78 11.08 26.54
N ILE A 240 -4.49 11.64 25.56
CA ILE A 240 -3.93 12.58 24.57
C ILE A 240 -3.51 13.89 25.24
N THR A 241 -4.35 14.46 26.10
CA THR A 241 -4.02 15.68 26.86
C THR A 241 -2.77 15.48 27.71
N SER A 242 -2.69 14.37 28.46
CA SER A 242 -1.51 14.02 29.26
C SER A 242 -0.24 13.85 28.41
N LEU A 243 -0.35 13.15 27.27
CA LEU A 243 0.74 12.95 26.32
C LEU A 243 1.30 14.26 25.79
N LEU A 244 0.43 15.23 25.51
CA LEU A 244 0.78 16.49 24.84
C LEU A 244 1.07 17.64 25.80
N GLU A 245 0.78 17.50 27.10
CA GLU A 245 0.83 18.60 28.06
C GLU A 245 2.19 19.30 28.11
N ARG A 246 3.29 18.52 28.06
CA ARG A 246 4.65 19.08 28.05
C ARG A 246 4.90 19.95 26.81
N PHE A 247 4.47 19.48 25.64
CA PHE A 247 4.61 20.23 24.39
C PHE A 247 3.69 21.46 24.38
N ALA A 248 2.44 21.30 24.79
CA ALA A 248 1.46 22.37 24.85
C ALA A 248 1.87 23.51 25.80
N THR A 249 2.47 23.17 26.94
CA THR A 249 3.02 24.16 27.89
C THR A 249 4.28 24.84 27.34
N GLY A 250 5.14 24.09 26.64
CA GLY A 250 6.37 24.62 26.07
C GLY A 250 6.18 25.50 24.83
N GLY A 251 5.08 25.32 24.10
CA GLY A 251 4.83 25.97 22.82
C GLY A 251 5.62 25.32 21.68
N VAL A 252 5.43 25.85 20.46
CA VAL A 252 6.12 25.34 19.26
C VAL A 252 7.53 25.91 19.18
N PRO A 253 8.59 25.08 19.21
CA PRO A 253 9.98 25.54 19.08
C PRO A 253 10.23 26.39 17.82
N GLU A 254 11.21 27.29 17.86
CA GLU A 254 11.48 28.23 16.77
C GLU A 254 12.03 27.55 15.51
N ASP A 255 13.08 26.73 15.64
CA ASP A 255 13.80 26.12 14.52
C ASP A 255 13.32 24.69 14.23
N LEU A 256 12.09 24.56 13.72
CA LEU A 256 11.53 23.26 13.33
C LEU A 256 11.48 23.07 11.81
N ALA A 257 11.83 21.86 11.37
CA ALA A 257 11.58 21.41 10.01
C ALA A 257 10.07 21.36 9.71
N PRO A 258 9.63 21.47 8.44
CA PRO A 258 8.21 21.38 8.07
C PRO A 258 7.51 20.13 8.63
N SER A 259 8.19 18.99 8.64
CA SER A 259 7.68 17.73 9.20
C SER A 259 7.41 17.79 10.70
N ALA A 260 8.18 18.58 11.44
CA ALA A 260 7.99 18.80 12.87
C ALA A 260 6.89 19.82 13.15
N LEU A 261 6.79 20.88 12.34
CA LEU A 261 5.67 21.83 12.42
C LEU A 261 4.33 21.14 12.15
N ALA A 262 4.26 20.26 11.16
CA ALA A 262 3.06 19.49 10.85
C ALA A 262 2.67 18.45 11.93
N SER A 263 3.49 18.26 12.98
CA SER A 263 3.10 17.42 14.12
C SER A 263 1.88 17.96 14.85
N VAL A 264 1.60 19.27 14.79
CA VAL A 264 0.46 19.91 15.49
C VAL A 264 -0.87 19.77 14.76
N VAL A 265 -0.97 18.87 13.77
CA VAL A 265 -2.17 18.66 12.96
C VAL A 265 -3.42 18.25 13.76
N TRP A 266 -3.23 17.81 15.01
CA TRP A 266 -4.26 17.50 16.00
C TRP A 266 -4.77 18.72 16.80
N ALA A 267 -4.12 19.88 16.70
CA ALA A 267 -4.28 20.99 17.63
C ALA A 267 -5.71 21.55 17.68
N ASP A 268 -6.35 21.79 16.53
CA ASP A 268 -7.72 22.31 16.49
C ASP A 268 -8.74 21.28 16.94
N GLU A 269 -8.54 20.02 16.55
CA GLU A 269 -9.37 18.89 16.98
C GLU A 269 -9.29 18.67 18.50
N LEU A 270 -8.10 18.83 19.10
CA LEU A 270 -7.93 18.73 20.54
C LEU A 270 -8.53 19.94 21.27
N ALA A 271 -8.39 21.15 20.72
CA ALA A 271 -9.03 22.34 21.27
C ALA A 271 -10.55 22.16 21.34
N ASP A 272 -11.15 21.66 20.27
CA ASP A 272 -12.59 21.40 20.19
C ASP A 272 -13.01 20.29 21.16
N ALA A 273 -12.26 19.19 21.24
CA ALA A 273 -12.57 18.06 22.11
C ALA A 273 -12.40 18.37 23.61
N ALA A 274 -11.35 19.10 23.98
CA ALA A 274 -11.06 19.48 25.36
C ALA A 274 -11.84 20.72 25.83
N GLY A 275 -12.37 21.53 24.89
CA GLY A 275 -12.88 22.86 25.20
C GLY A 275 -11.79 23.83 25.66
N GLU A 276 -10.55 23.63 25.20
CA GLU A 276 -9.36 24.40 25.62
C GLU A 276 -8.73 25.14 24.43
N PRO A 277 -9.04 26.44 24.23
CA PRO A 277 -8.55 27.22 23.10
C PRO A 277 -7.02 27.35 23.01
N ARG A 278 -6.28 27.10 24.10
CA ARG A 278 -4.81 27.16 24.11
C ARG A 278 -4.17 26.24 23.08
N TYR A 279 -4.81 25.11 22.74
CA TYR A 279 -4.28 24.21 21.72
C TYR A 279 -4.33 24.83 20.32
N ASN A 280 -5.33 25.66 20.01
CA ASN A 280 -5.39 26.41 18.76
C ASN A 280 -4.19 27.33 18.58
N GLU A 281 -3.65 27.88 19.67
CA GLU A 281 -2.47 28.74 19.63
C GLU A 281 -1.23 27.99 19.12
N LEU A 282 -1.13 26.67 19.34
CA LEU A 282 -0.03 25.86 18.82
C LEU A 282 -0.06 25.77 17.29
N ALA A 283 -1.25 25.61 16.70
CA ALA A 283 -1.41 25.61 15.24
C ALA A 283 -1.01 26.97 14.63
N VAL A 284 -1.40 28.07 15.29
CA VAL A 284 -1.05 29.42 14.87
C VAL A 284 0.46 29.67 15.04
N GLN A 285 1.06 29.29 16.17
CA GLN A 285 2.50 29.40 16.39
C GLN A 285 3.30 28.64 15.34
N ALA A 286 2.88 27.43 14.98
CA ALA A 286 3.51 26.66 13.91
C ALA A 286 3.38 27.36 12.56
N ALA A 287 2.21 27.94 12.25
CA ALA A 287 1.98 28.68 11.01
C ALA A 287 2.81 29.96 10.91
N GLU A 288 3.06 30.66 12.02
CA GLU A 288 3.94 31.84 12.05
C GLU A 288 5.40 31.52 11.72
N ARG A 289 5.83 30.25 11.74
CA ARG A 289 7.17 29.87 11.28
C ARG A 289 7.29 29.87 9.76
N PHE A 290 6.16 29.95 9.05
CA PHE A 290 6.17 29.99 7.60
C PHE A 290 6.31 31.42 7.08
N GLU A 291 7.39 31.66 6.33
CA GLU A 291 7.71 32.99 5.81
C GLU A 291 7.98 32.94 4.31
N SER A 292 7.39 33.87 3.56
CA SER A 292 7.66 34.01 2.13
C SER A 292 9.13 34.35 1.88
N ARG A 293 9.74 33.67 0.90
CA ARG A 293 11.06 34.04 0.34
C ARG A 293 10.94 34.87 -0.95
N GLY A 294 9.73 35.33 -1.28
CA GLY A 294 9.41 35.95 -2.56
C GLY A 294 8.87 34.96 -3.59
N GLN A 295 8.33 35.49 -4.69
CA GLN A 295 7.65 34.73 -5.73
C GLN A 295 8.57 33.68 -6.38
N GLY A 296 8.06 32.49 -6.65
CA GLY A 296 8.80 31.39 -7.27
C GLY A 296 9.72 30.59 -6.33
N SER A 297 9.83 31.02 -5.07
CA SER A 297 10.67 30.40 -4.03
C SER A 297 9.82 29.72 -2.97
N ALA A 298 10.23 28.54 -2.52
CA ALA A 298 9.55 27.87 -1.42
C ALA A 298 9.68 28.71 -0.13
N PRO A 299 8.59 28.88 0.64
CA PRO A 299 8.65 29.62 1.89
C PRO A 299 9.55 28.91 2.91
N LYS A 300 10.08 29.63 3.89
CA LYS A 300 10.66 28.95 5.07
C LYS A 300 9.54 28.21 5.82
N PRO A 301 9.81 27.09 6.51
CA PRO A 301 11.05 26.29 6.45
C PRO A 301 11.03 25.22 5.34
N CYS A 302 10.12 25.32 4.34
CA CYS A 302 10.04 24.36 3.24
C CYS A 302 11.36 24.24 2.47
N ASP A 303 11.56 23.05 1.91
CA ASP A 303 12.72 22.74 1.10
C ASP A 303 12.72 23.62 -0.17
N PRO A 304 13.82 24.32 -0.48
CA PRO A 304 13.90 25.20 -1.65
C PRO A 304 13.71 24.47 -2.99
N ASP A 305 13.86 23.15 -3.01
CA ASP A 305 13.66 22.29 -4.18
C ASP A 305 12.21 21.85 -4.38
N PHE A 306 11.29 22.30 -3.52
CA PHE A 306 9.86 21.97 -3.54
C PHE A 306 9.62 20.47 -3.41
N ARG A 307 9.88 19.91 -2.24
CA ARG A 307 9.54 18.52 -1.95
C ARG A 307 8.03 18.34 -1.86
N THR A 308 7.53 17.24 -2.41
CA THR A 308 6.10 16.90 -2.35
C THR A 308 5.57 16.76 -0.91
N GLU A 309 6.41 16.32 0.03
CA GLU A 309 6.09 16.22 1.45
C GLU A 309 5.60 17.55 2.02
N ASP A 310 6.28 18.63 1.66
CA ASP A 310 5.98 19.97 2.16
C ASP A 310 4.60 20.46 1.69
N MET A 311 4.05 19.92 0.59
CA MET A 311 2.67 20.23 0.17
C MET A 311 1.67 19.81 1.25
N PHE A 312 1.84 18.61 1.81
CA PHE A 312 1.01 18.17 2.93
C PHE A 312 1.36 18.92 4.22
N MET A 313 2.64 19.09 4.55
CA MET A 313 3.03 19.75 5.80
C MET A 313 2.50 21.20 5.86
N SER A 314 2.65 21.96 4.78
CA SER A 314 2.13 23.32 4.67
C SER A 314 0.60 23.34 4.70
N GLY A 315 -0.07 22.44 3.98
CA GLY A 315 -1.54 22.35 4.00
C GLY A 315 -2.10 22.01 5.38
N ALA A 316 -1.43 21.12 6.10
CA ALA A 316 -1.81 20.69 7.44
C ALA A 316 -1.74 21.84 8.46
N VAL A 317 -0.78 22.75 8.31
CA VAL A 317 -0.54 23.86 9.26
C VAL A 317 -1.24 25.16 8.83
N LEU A 318 -0.93 25.66 7.63
CA LEU A 318 -1.38 26.97 7.15
C LEU A 318 -2.90 27.04 6.96
N GLY A 319 -3.50 25.96 6.45
CA GLY A 319 -4.95 25.87 6.26
C GLY A 319 -5.73 25.95 7.58
N ARG A 320 -5.24 25.26 8.61
CA ARG A 320 -5.82 25.31 9.96
C ARG A 320 -5.66 26.68 10.60
N ALA A 321 -4.48 27.30 10.48
CA ALA A 321 -4.27 28.65 10.99
C ALA A 321 -5.21 29.66 10.32
N PHE A 322 -5.48 29.52 9.01
CA PHE A 322 -6.52 30.32 8.35
C PHE A 322 -7.91 30.06 8.91
N LYS A 323 -8.32 28.78 9.07
CA LYS A 323 -9.62 28.43 9.70
C LYS A 323 -9.79 29.08 11.07
N LEU A 324 -8.72 29.12 11.88
CA LEU A 324 -8.75 29.64 13.25
C LEU A 324 -8.74 31.17 13.34
N THR A 325 -8.10 31.86 12.39
CA THR A 325 -7.81 33.30 12.50
C THR A 325 -8.52 34.17 11.47
N GLY A 326 -8.95 33.59 10.34
CA GLY A 326 -9.43 34.33 9.16
C GLY A 326 -8.35 35.13 8.42
N ASN A 327 -7.07 35.01 8.80
CA ASN A 327 -5.99 35.79 8.19
C ASN A 327 -5.56 35.18 6.85
N THR A 328 -5.88 35.86 5.74
CA THR A 328 -5.63 35.33 4.39
C THR A 328 -4.15 35.08 4.09
N LYS A 329 -3.22 35.72 4.83
CA LYS A 329 -1.77 35.52 4.62
C LYS A 329 -1.36 34.05 4.57
N TYR A 330 -2.01 33.18 5.36
CA TYR A 330 -1.68 31.77 5.42
C TYR A 330 -2.11 31.01 4.16
N VAL A 331 -3.33 31.25 3.68
CA VAL A 331 -3.85 30.61 2.45
C VAL A 331 -3.23 31.20 1.20
N ASP A 332 -2.90 32.50 1.19
CA ASP A 332 -2.18 33.16 0.10
C ASP A 332 -0.76 32.56 -0.04
N LEU A 333 -0.07 32.35 1.09
CA LEU A 333 1.25 31.70 1.13
C LEU A 333 1.18 30.23 0.68
N LEU A 334 0.20 29.48 1.19
CA LEU A 334 -0.01 28.08 0.83
C LEU A 334 -0.32 27.92 -0.67
N ALA A 335 -1.25 28.71 -1.20
CA ALA A 335 -1.63 28.65 -2.60
C ALA A 335 -0.47 29.04 -3.52
N SER A 336 0.32 30.06 -3.14
CA SER A 336 1.54 30.45 -3.87
C SER A 336 2.55 29.31 -3.88
N PHE A 337 2.80 28.67 -2.74
CA PHE A 337 3.72 27.53 -2.67
C PHE A 337 3.32 26.36 -3.58
N ILE A 338 2.03 25.98 -3.56
CA ILE A 338 1.49 24.90 -4.39
C ILE A 338 1.68 25.21 -5.88
N VAL A 339 1.36 26.44 -6.31
CA VAL A 339 1.42 26.84 -7.72
C VAL A 339 2.87 27.05 -8.20
N ASP A 340 3.71 27.68 -7.38
CA ASP A 340 5.08 28.06 -7.77
C ASP A 340 6.04 26.87 -7.84
N GLY A 341 5.68 25.72 -7.26
CA GLY A 341 6.53 24.53 -7.27
C GLY A 341 6.88 24.05 -8.68
N LYS A 342 5.91 24.06 -9.60
CA LYS A 342 6.06 23.63 -11.01
C LYS A 342 6.69 22.23 -11.17
N ILE A 343 6.37 21.33 -10.24
CA ILE A 343 6.83 19.93 -10.21
C ILE A 343 5.77 18.93 -10.72
N GLN A 344 4.52 19.37 -10.92
CA GLN A 344 3.49 18.57 -11.58
C GLN A 344 3.74 18.53 -13.10
N GLN A 345 3.71 17.32 -13.66
CA GLN A 345 3.86 17.09 -15.09
C GLN A 345 2.51 17.12 -15.82
N ASN A 346 2.53 17.24 -17.15
CA ASN A 346 1.31 17.36 -17.97
C ASN A 346 0.33 16.19 -17.82
N HIS A 347 0.84 14.98 -17.54
CA HIS A 347 0.00 13.81 -17.28
C HIS A 347 -0.60 13.79 -15.87
N GLY A 348 -0.19 14.69 -14.98
CA GLY A 348 -0.79 14.89 -13.67
C GLY A 348 0.03 14.41 -12.48
N LEU A 349 1.02 13.54 -12.67
CA LEU A 349 1.91 13.14 -11.57
C LEU A 349 2.92 14.23 -11.23
N PHE A 350 3.42 14.17 -10.01
CA PHE A 350 4.44 15.05 -9.47
C PHE A 350 5.79 14.34 -9.47
N TRP A 351 6.84 15.05 -9.89
CA TRP A 351 8.19 14.72 -9.47
C TRP A 351 8.30 14.86 -7.96
N HIS A 352 9.20 14.09 -7.34
CA HIS A 352 9.43 14.20 -5.91
C HIS A 352 9.87 15.62 -5.48
N CYS A 353 10.76 16.22 -6.26
CA CYS A 353 11.17 17.62 -6.16
C CYS A 353 11.79 18.07 -7.48
N ARG A 354 12.18 19.35 -7.61
CA ARG A 354 12.70 19.90 -8.88
C ARG A 354 14.00 19.20 -9.33
N SER A 355 14.85 18.77 -8.42
CA SER A 355 16.11 18.06 -8.74
C SER A 355 15.96 16.53 -8.86
N ALA A 356 14.82 15.96 -8.48
CA ALA A 356 14.59 14.51 -8.51
C ALA A 356 13.30 14.17 -9.26
N ALA A 357 13.44 13.97 -10.57
CA ALA A 357 12.36 13.71 -11.52
C ALA A 357 11.82 12.26 -11.47
N TYR A 358 11.50 11.77 -10.27
CA TYR A 358 10.98 10.42 -10.03
C TYR A 358 9.54 10.48 -9.53
N TYR A 359 8.67 9.63 -10.07
CA TYR A 359 7.26 9.54 -9.67
C TYR A 359 7.09 8.57 -8.49
N TRP A 360 7.72 8.94 -7.38
CA TRP A 360 7.63 8.18 -6.13
C TRP A 360 6.18 8.17 -5.63
N GLY A 361 5.67 6.97 -5.34
CA GLY A 361 4.28 6.73 -4.93
C GLY A 361 3.88 7.57 -3.73
N ARG A 362 4.64 7.49 -2.63
CA ARG A 362 4.33 8.29 -1.44
C ARG A 362 4.58 9.79 -1.65
N GLY A 363 5.54 10.18 -2.49
CA GLY A 363 5.69 11.59 -2.88
C GLY A 363 4.41 12.14 -3.55
N ASN A 364 3.85 11.38 -4.49
CA ASN A 364 2.57 11.72 -5.11
C ASN A 364 1.40 11.61 -4.12
N GLY A 365 1.47 10.72 -3.13
CA GLY A 365 0.56 10.67 -1.99
C GLY A 365 0.57 11.97 -1.18
N PHE A 366 1.74 12.54 -0.88
CA PHE A 366 1.85 13.82 -0.19
C PHE A 366 1.31 14.97 -1.03
N ALA A 367 1.57 14.97 -2.34
CA ALA A 367 0.96 15.94 -3.24
C ALA A 367 -0.58 15.83 -3.23
N ALA A 368 -1.12 14.62 -3.25
CA ALA A 368 -2.56 14.36 -3.18
C ALA A 368 -3.18 14.90 -1.89
N MET A 369 -2.60 14.57 -0.74
CA MET A 369 -3.06 15.07 0.56
C MET A 369 -2.90 16.58 0.68
N GLY A 370 -1.78 17.14 0.23
CA GLY A 370 -1.51 18.57 0.28
C GLY A 370 -2.51 19.37 -0.55
N LEU A 371 -2.86 18.90 -1.75
CA LEU A 371 -3.89 19.52 -2.58
C LEU A 371 -5.28 19.40 -1.94
N ALA A 372 -5.64 18.24 -1.38
CA ALA A 372 -6.92 18.05 -0.69
C ALA A 372 -7.06 18.92 0.57
N GLU A 373 -6.01 19.00 1.40
CA GLU A 373 -5.98 19.90 2.56
C GLU A 373 -6.02 21.36 2.11
N THR A 374 -5.26 21.76 1.07
CA THR A 374 -5.32 23.12 0.53
C THR A 374 -6.73 23.49 0.09
N LEU A 375 -7.38 22.65 -0.72
CA LEU A 375 -8.75 22.90 -1.20
C LEU A 375 -9.81 22.90 -0.09
N THR A 376 -9.55 22.24 1.03
CA THR A 376 -10.43 22.28 2.21
C THR A 376 -10.54 23.70 2.78
N TYR A 377 -9.41 24.43 2.84
CA TYR A 377 -9.35 25.72 3.54
C TYR A 377 -9.34 26.92 2.59
N LEU A 378 -9.00 26.72 1.31
CA LEU A 378 -8.88 27.81 0.35
C LEU A 378 -10.24 28.46 0.07
N PRO A 379 -10.39 29.80 0.20
CA PRO A 379 -11.64 30.50 -0.11
C PRO A 379 -12.13 30.23 -1.54
N GLN A 380 -13.45 30.16 -1.71
CA GLN A 380 -14.07 29.80 -3.00
C GLN A 380 -13.71 30.79 -4.13
N ASP A 381 -13.51 32.06 -3.79
CA ASP A 381 -13.15 33.17 -4.67
C ASP A 381 -11.65 33.45 -4.75
N HIS A 382 -10.81 32.64 -4.10
CA HIS A 382 -9.36 32.81 -4.16
C HIS A 382 -8.84 32.63 -5.58
N ALA A 383 -8.04 33.59 -6.07
CA ALA A 383 -7.63 33.68 -7.48
C ALA A 383 -6.92 32.42 -8.02
N GLN A 384 -6.15 31.72 -7.19
CA GLN A 384 -5.44 30.50 -7.58
C GLN A 384 -6.27 29.21 -7.43
N ARG A 385 -7.48 29.27 -6.85
CA ARG A 385 -8.30 28.07 -6.60
C ARG A 385 -8.60 27.26 -7.87
N PRO A 386 -8.99 27.85 -9.02
CA PRO A 386 -9.24 27.07 -10.24
C PRO A 386 -8.02 26.28 -10.71
N MET A 387 -6.82 26.86 -10.58
CA MET A 387 -5.57 26.19 -10.94
C MET A 387 -5.28 25.01 -10.02
N ILE A 388 -5.43 25.21 -8.71
CA ILE A 388 -5.18 24.17 -7.69
C ILE A 388 -6.22 23.04 -7.82
N THR A 389 -7.49 23.35 -8.07
CA THR A 389 -8.51 22.35 -8.39
C THR A 389 -8.11 21.52 -9.61
N SER A 390 -7.66 22.18 -10.68
CA SER A 390 -7.20 21.48 -11.89
C SER A 390 -5.95 20.62 -11.65
N MET A 391 -5.02 21.06 -10.78
CA MET A 391 -3.87 20.25 -10.35
C MET A 391 -4.32 18.98 -9.60
N TYR A 392 -5.27 19.14 -8.68
CA TYR A 392 -5.85 18.03 -7.91
C TYR A 392 -6.55 17.02 -8.84
N GLU A 393 -7.43 17.47 -9.72
CA GLU A 393 -8.17 16.60 -10.65
C GLU A 393 -7.22 15.81 -11.56
N ARG A 394 -6.19 16.45 -12.13
CA ARG A 394 -5.18 15.77 -12.96
C ARG A 394 -4.42 14.70 -12.19
N LEU A 395 -4.02 14.99 -10.94
CA LEU A 395 -3.33 14.02 -10.12
C LEU A 395 -4.24 12.83 -9.80
N MET A 396 -5.48 13.09 -9.34
CA MET A 396 -6.43 12.03 -9.01
C MET A 396 -6.71 11.14 -10.23
N ALA A 397 -6.92 11.73 -11.40
CA ALA A 397 -7.12 10.99 -12.64
C ALA A 397 -5.93 10.09 -13.00
N SER A 398 -4.69 10.58 -12.83
CA SER A 398 -3.49 9.77 -13.10
C SER A 398 -3.26 8.68 -12.07
N LEU A 399 -3.50 8.93 -10.78
CA LEU A 399 -3.42 7.91 -9.75
C LEU A 399 -4.46 6.80 -9.96
N ARG A 400 -5.72 7.15 -10.29
CA ARG A 400 -6.76 6.18 -10.66
C ARG A 400 -6.35 5.32 -11.85
N ARG A 401 -5.73 5.92 -12.88
CA ARG A 401 -5.25 5.19 -14.07
C ARG A 401 -4.11 4.22 -13.76
N LEU A 402 -3.27 4.54 -12.77
CA LEU A 402 -2.12 3.72 -12.36
C LEU A 402 -2.43 2.79 -11.19
N GLN A 403 -3.65 2.83 -10.66
CA GLN A 403 -4.10 1.92 -9.62
C GLN A 403 -4.03 0.48 -10.13
N HIS A 404 -3.29 -0.35 -9.42
CA HIS A 404 -3.16 -1.77 -9.73
C HIS A 404 -4.52 -2.47 -9.54
N PRO A 405 -4.84 -3.57 -10.25
CA PRO A 405 -6.09 -4.31 -10.06
C PRO A 405 -6.35 -4.81 -8.63
N SER A 406 -5.31 -4.90 -7.78
CA SER A 406 -5.47 -5.17 -6.34
C SER A 406 -5.86 -3.94 -5.52
N GLY A 407 -6.01 -2.77 -6.14
CA GLY A 407 -6.36 -1.49 -5.54
C GLY A 407 -5.22 -0.64 -5.01
N THR A 408 -4.00 -1.18 -4.97
CA THR A 408 -2.80 -0.48 -4.50
C THR A 408 -2.14 0.37 -5.58
N LEU A 409 -1.34 1.34 -5.15
CA LEU A 409 -0.35 2.01 -6.01
C LEU A 409 1.00 1.30 -5.94
N ASN A 410 1.85 1.50 -6.96
CA ASN A 410 3.24 1.07 -6.95
C ASN A 410 4.13 2.05 -6.16
N GLN A 411 5.22 1.56 -5.57
CA GLN A 411 6.25 2.39 -4.93
C GLN A 411 6.86 3.40 -5.91
N VAL A 412 7.08 3.02 -7.17
CA VAL A 412 7.39 3.94 -8.27
C VAL A 412 6.29 3.81 -9.31
N LEU A 413 5.51 4.88 -9.50
CA LEU A 413 4.20 4.82 -10.15
C LEU A 413 4.26 4.42 -11.63
N ASP A 414 5.31 4.83 -12.33
CA ASP A 414 5.51 4.62 -13.77
C ASP A 414 6.43 3.43 -14.09
N ILE A 415 6.85 2.64 -13.08
CA ILE A 415 7.63 1.42 -13.28
C ILE A 415 6.74 0.19 -12.99
N PRO A 416 6.27 -0.51 -14.03
CA PRO A 416 5.59 -1.78 -13.86
C PRO A 416 6.46 -2.78 -13.08
N GLY A 417 5.84 -3.49 -12.13
CA GLY A 417 6.54 -4.48 -11.30
C GLY A 417 7.29 -3.90 -10.10
N SER A 418 7.33 -2.57 -9.93
CA SER A 418 7.66 -1.97 -8.63
C SER A 418 6.68 -2.48 -7.57
N TYR A 419 7.15 -2.75 -6.35
CA TYR A 419 6.30 -3.34 -5.32
C TYR A 419 5.09 -2.44 -4.98
N LEU A 420 4.01 -3.08 -4.58
CA LEU A 420 2.76 -2.42 -4.21
C LEU A 420 2.94 -1.73 -2.86
N GLU A 421 2.71 -0.42 -2.78
CA GLU A 421 3.02 0.38 -1.59
C GLU A 421 1.76 0.84 -0.85
N PHE A 422 1.72 0.49 0.44
CA PHE A 422 0.55 0.68 1.29
C PHE A 422 0.29 2.15 1.62
N THR A 423 1.32 2.92 2.00
CA THR A 423 1.14 4.29 2.46
C THR A 423 0.59 5.19 1.36
N ALA A 424 1.16 5.13 0.16
CA ALA A 424 0.71 5.86 -1.02
C ALA A 424 -0.74 5.54 -1.36
N THR A 425 -1.13 4.27 -1.20
CA THR A 425 -2.52 3.82 -1.40
C THR A 425 -3.46 4.47 -0.37
N CYS A 426 -3.08 4.49 0.91
CA CYS A 426 -3.86 5.19 1.96
C CYS A 426 -3.99 6.69 1.66
N MET A 427 -2.90 7.33 1.24
CA MET A 427 -2.88 8.78 0.97
C MET A 427 -3.71 9.16 -0.26
N MET A 428 -3.64 8.36 -1.33
CA MET A 428 -4.52 8.49 -2.50
C MET A 428 -5.99 8.32 -2.09
N GLY A 429 -6.29 7.23 -1.37
CA GLY A 429 -7.64 6.91 -0.91
C GLY A 429 -8.22 8.04 -0.05
N TYR A 430 -7.47 8.52 0.94
CA TYR A 430 -7.87 9.66 1.78
C TYR A 430 -8.15 10.90 0.94
N ALA A 431 -7.23 11.28 0.05
CA ALA A 431 -7.38 12.49 -0.75
C ALA A 431 -8.60 12.43 -1.67
N MET A 432 -8.88 11.27 -2.28
CA MET A 432 -10.07 11.05 -3.12
C MET A 432 -11.35 11.00 -2.28
N ALA A 433 -11.36 10.29 -1.15
CA ALA A 433 -12.52 10.19 -0.27
C ALA A 433 -12.95 11.57 0.24
N ARG A 434 -11.98 12.38 0.67
CA ARG A 434 -12.20 13.77 1.06
C ARG A 434 -12.71 14.62 -0.10
N GLY A 435 -12.14 14.44 -1.29
CA GLY A 435 -12.58 15.14 -2.50
C GLY A 435 -14.03 14.82 -2.87
N LEU A 436 -14.45 13.55 -2.77
CA LEU A 436 -15.84 13.15 -2.97
C LEU A 436 -16.75 13.78 -1.93
N ARG A 437 -16.36 13.71 -0.65
CA ARG A 437 -17.16 14.21 0.48
C ARG A 437 -17.36 15.72 0.46
N LEU A 438 -16.33 16.46 0.08
CA LEU A 438 -16.35 17.93 0.02
C LEU A 438 -16.70 18.48 -1.38
N GLY A 439 -16.99 17.60 -2.36
CA GLY A 439 -17.42 17.99 -3.70
C GLY A 439 -16.31 18.56 -4.61
N PHE A 440 -15.04 18.24 -4.34
CA PHE A 440 -13.90 18.60 -5.19
C PHE A 440 -13.69 17.61 -6.34
N LEU A 441 -14.27 16.42 -6.24
CA LEU A 441 -14.04 15.30 -7.15
C LEU A 441 -15.36 14.72 -7.65
N SER A 442 -15.41 14.30 -8.92
CA SER A 442 -16.58 13.66 -9.51
C SER A 442 -16.94 12.35 -8.78
N PRO A 443 -18.23 12.02 -8.59
CA PRO A 443 -18.68 10.74 -8.07
C PRO A 443 -18.10 9.50 -8.79
N ASP A 444 -17.69 9.62 -10.05
CA ASP A 444 -17.05 8.54 -10.84
C ASP A 444 -15.72 8.05 -10.26
N PHE A 445 -15.16 8.74 -9.25
CA PHE A 445 -13.98 8.27 -8.52
C PHE A 445 -14.32 7.27 -7.42
N ARG A 446 -15.60 7.08 -7.07
CA ARG A 446 -16.03 6.19 -5.99
C ARG A 446 -15.47 4.77 -6.12
N GLU A 447 -15.51 4.20 -7.32
CA GLU A 447 -14.97 2.85 -7.58
C GLU A 447 -13.47 2.74 -7.25
N SER A 448 -12.68 3.75 -7.61
CA SER A 448 -11.24 3.79 -7.32
C SER A 448 -10.97 3.88 -5.83
N VAL A 449 -11.79 4.66 -5.10
CA VAL A 449 -11.70 4.80 -3.65
C VAL A 449 -12.09 3.51 -2.93
N ASP A 450 -13.18 2.87 -3.34
CA ASP A 450 -13.63 1.60 -2.76
C ASP A 450 -12.59 0.49 -3.00
N LEU A 451 -11.98 0.47 -4.20
CA LEU A 451 -10.92 -0.48 -4.52
C LEU A 451 -9.64 -0.22 -3.70
N ALA A 452 -9.27 1.05 -3.49
CA ALA A 452 -8.16 1.42 -2.60
C ALA A 452 -8.44 1.00 -1.14
N TRP A 453 -9.69 1.18 -0.69
CA TRP A 453 -10.11 0.78 0.64
C TRP A 453 -10.02 -0.73 0.84
N GLN A 454 -10.50 -1.54 -0.12
CA GLN A 454 -10.35 -3.00 -0.07
C GLN A 454 -8.87 -3.41 0.08
N ALA A 455 -8.00 -2.81 -0.73
CA ALA A 455 -6.56 -3.08 -0.71
C ALA A 455 -5.90 -2.78 0.64
N VAL A 456 -6.29 -1.68 1.27
CA VAL A 456 -5.81 -1.23 2.59
C VAL A 456 -6.37 -2.13 3.69
N ALA A 457 -7.67 -2.42 3.66
CA ALA A 457 -8.34 -3.25 4.67
C ALA A 457 -7.75 -4.67 4.77
N GLU A 458 -7.31 -5.25 3.64
CA GLU A 458 -6.61 -6.54 3.58
C GLU A 458 -5.22 -6.53 4.23
N ARG A 459 -4.56 -5.36 4.21
CA ARG A 459 -3.16 -5.17 4.59
C ARG A 459 -2.97 -4.61 6.00
N VAL A 460 -4.06 -4.37 6.73
CA VAL A 460 -4.04 -4.11 8.17
C VAL A 460 -4.39 -5.42 8.87
N ASP A 461 -3.59 -5.90 9.82
CA ASP A 461 -3.95 -7.09 10.61
C ASP A 461 -4.87 -6.74 11.78
N ASP A 462 -5.09 -7.68 12.71
CA ASP A 462 -6.04 -7.50 13.82
C ASP A 462 -5.45 -6.72 15.01
N VAL A 463 -4.16 -6.39 14.97
CA VAL A 463 -3.47 -5.57 15.98
C VAL A 463 -2.89 -4.28 15.40
N GLY A 464 -3.23 -3.96 14.15
CA GLY A 464 -2.87 -2.72 13.48
C GLY A 464 -1.52 -2.75 12.74
N ASN A 465 -0.84 -3.90 12.63
CA ASN A 465 0.33 -3.97 11.76
C ASN A 465 -0.08 -3.81 10.31
N VAL A 466 0.82 -3.24 9.51
CA VAL A 466 0.60 -3.00 8.08
C VAL A 466 1.52 -3.87 7.24
N VAL A 467 1.16 -4.02 5.95
CA VAL A 467 1.95 -4.78 4.98
C VAL A 467 2.31 -3.90 3.80
N ASP A 468 3.60 -3.92 3.44
CA ASP A 468 4.21 -3.21 2.32
C ASP A 468 4.20 -1.67 2.46
N GLY A 469 4.38 -1.17 3.70
CA GLY A 469 4.59 0.25 3.96
C GLY A 469 6.04 0.67 3.69
N CYS A 470 6.31 1.55 2.74
CA CYS A 470 7.69 1.96 2.45
C CYS A 470 8.30 2.69 3.66
N ALA A 471 9.49 2.24 4.10
CA ALA A 471 10.21 2.86 5.22
C ALA A 471 10.54 4.34 4.98
N SER A 472 10.96 5.05 6.03
CA SER A 472 11.34 6.47 5.95
C SER A 472 12.27 6.72 4.77
N THR A 473 11.91 7.64 3.88
CA THR A 473 12.57 7.86 2.60
C THR A 473 12.53 9.34 2.30
N GLY A 474 13.70 9.93 2.05
CA GLY A 474 13.84 11.28 1.51
C GLY A 474 14.15 11.25 0.02
N VAL A 475 14.66 12.36 -0.51
CA VAL A 475 15.13 12.43 -1.89
C VAL A 475 16.28 11.42 -2.09
N GLN A 476 16.18 10.60 -3.13
CA GLN A 476 17.17 9.59 -3.52
C GLN A 476 17.89 10.05 -4.79
N ASN A 477 19.08 9.52 -5.02
CA ASN A 477 19.93 9.94 -6.16
C ASN A 477 19.46 9.35 -7.49
N ASN A 478 18.87 8.15 -7.44
CA ASN A 478 18.42 7.42 -8.62
C ASN A 478 17.15 6.62 -8.33
N VAL A 479 16.49 6.14 -9.40
CA VAL A 479 15.24 5.39 -9.28
C VAL A 479 15.41 4.04 -8.58
N ARG A 480 16.60 3.41 -8.67
CA ARG A 480 16.85 2.11 -8.03
C ARG A 480 16.80 2.22 -6.51
N GLU A 481 17.31 3.30 -5.95
CA GLU A 481 17.22 3.59 -4.51
C GLU A 481 15.76 3.70 -4.02
N TYR A 482 14.81 4.13 -4.86
CA TYR A 482 13.37 4.07 -4.53
C TYR A 482 12.81 2.64 -4.56
N LEU A 483 13.21 1.86 -5.57
CA LEU A 483 12.77 0.47 -5.73
C LEU A 483 13.28 -0.42 -4.59
N ASP A 484 14.47 -0.13 -4.06
CA ASP A 484 15.11 -0.87 -2.97
C ASP A 484 14.72 -0.39 -1.58
N ARG A 485 13.78 0.56 -1.46
CA ARG A 485 13.33 0.99 -0.13
C ARG A 485 12.66 -0.17 0.59
N PRO A 486 13.01 -0.42 1.87
CA PRO A 486 12.38 -1.47 2.65
C PRO A 486 10.86 -1.31 2.68
N ALA A 487 10.15 -2.39 2.33
CA ALA A 487 8.71 -2.50 2.49
C ALA A 487 8.43 -3.12 3.86
N ILE A 488 7.96 -2.32 4.80
CA ILE A 488 7.70 -2.72 6.17
C ILE A 488 6.54 -3.70 6.20
N PHE A 489 6.73 -4.76 6.99
CA PHE A 489 5.69 -5.68 7.41
C PHE A 489 5.68 -5.70 8.94
N GLY A 490 4.69 -5.05 9.54
CA GLY A 490 4.66 -4.81 10.98
C GLY A 490 4.17 -3.41 11.34
N PHE A 491 4.54 -2.98 12.52
CA PHE A 491 4.26 -1.64 13.03
C PHE A 491 5.07 -0.57 12.27
N ASP A 492 4.40 0.49 11.80
CA ASP A 492 5.03 1.70 11.27
C ASP A 492 4.10 2.91 11.48
N ASP A 493 4.51 3.85 12.34
CA ASP A 493 3.69 5.02 12.72
C ASP A 493 3.16 5.80 11.52
N ARG A 494 3.97 5.94 10.47
CA ARG A 494 3.59 6.68 9.26
C ARG A 494 2.46 5.98 8.54
N SER A 495 2.67 4.72 8.18
CA SER A 495 1.73 3.92 7.41
C SER A 495 0.43 3.72 8.17
N GLY A 496 0.53 3.36 9.46
CA GLY A 496 -0.61 3.18 10.35
C GLY A 496 -1.41 4.47 10.56
N GLY A 497 -0.74 5.60 10.78
CA GLY A 497 -1.39 6.90 10.91
C GLY A 497 -2.14 7.33 9.64
N MET A 498 -1.54 7.13 8.46
CA MET A 498 -2.21 7.41 7.18
C MET A 498 -3.40 6.47 6.92
N ALA A 499 -3.28 5.20 7.31
CA ALA A 499 -4.39 4.26 7.25
C ALA A 499 -5.54 4.66 8.19
N LEU A 500 -5.23 5.14 9.41
CA LEU A 500 -6.24 5.60 10.36
C LEU A 500 -7.01 6.81 9.81
N TRP A 501 -6.30 7.79 9.25
CA TRP A 501 -6.93 8.93 8.58
C TRP A 501 -7.80 8.50 7.40
N PHE A 502 -7.33 7.56 6.58
CA PHE A 502 -8.14 7.06 5.46
C PHE A 502 -9.39 6.34 5.95
N ALA A 503 -9.29 5.47 6.96
CA ALA A 503 -10.44 4.76 7.54
C ALA A 503 -11.51 5.71 8.08
N VAL A 504 -11.08 6.71 8.86
CA VAL A 504 -11.97 7.76 9.39
C VAL A 504 -12.61 8.58 8.28
N GLU A 505 -11.85 8.97 7.25
CA GLU A 505 -12.38 9.76 6.14
C GLU A 505 -13.37 8.95 5.27
N MET A 506 -13.12 7.65 5.09
CA MET A 506 -14.05 6.75 4.42
C MET A 506 -15.37 6.62 5.19
N GLU A 507 -15.31 6.53 6.51
CA GLU A 507 -16.51 6.49 7.35
C GLU A 507 -17.29 7.81 7.27
N ARG A 508 -16.60 8.95 7.27
CA ARG A 508 -17.23 10.27 7.06
C ARG A 508 -17.87 10.38 5.69
N LEU A 509 -17.21 9.88 4.64
CA LEU A 509 -17.76 9.86 3.28
C LEU A 509 -19.04 9.02 3.22
N ASP A 510 -19.04 7.82 3.80
CA ASP A 510 -20.22 6.95 3.80
C ASP A 510 -21.38 7.50 4.64
N ARG A 511 -21.08 8.23 5.72
CA ARG A 511 -22.09 8.93 6.55
C ARG A 511 -22.53 10.28 5.99
N GLY A 512 -21.80 10.86 5.05
CA GLY A 512 -22.06 12.18 4.46
C GLY A 512 -21.86 13.36 5.43
N ILE A 513 -20.84 13.30 6.29
CA ILE A 513 -20.57 14.30 7.36
C ILE A 513 -19.23 15.01 7.26
#